data_AF-A0A2Z4FNR1-F1
#
_entry.id   AF-A0A2Z4FNR1-F1
#
_cell.length_a   1.000
_cell.length_b   1.000
_cell.length_c   1.000
_cell.angle_alpha   90.00
_cell.angle_beta   90.00
_cell.angle_gamma   90.00
#
_symmetry.space_group_name_H-M   'P 1'
#
loop_
_entity.id
_entity.type
_entity.pdbx_description
1 polymer ?
#
loop_
_entity_poly.entity_id
_entity_poly.type
_entity_poly.pdbx_seq_one_letter_code
_entity_poly.pdbx_strand_id
1 'polypeptide(L)'
;MANHGTENSEQKPELSPQESAEVDAVFERFEKNERARKIKVFLLALAVVAAGAAVFLTSVVFRENRLTANIDMEAIDTEAAAKTNDPQCRDMIAQVDDLSARFFKLEPQLEEHLLGDDPEKIKALRDEIARIQQRIDEINEYSLKANLRFETSRTELDEWFDYVALEFTFVDRLGREQLELLNKAEAAQNEADAGVEGEPKPDADVEGVVVAEGKKKRNKKEAPKKTPLERKQAALVALHDSFQNFRIWHTAAAHPCGGAEEGETGWVPAEKDAK
;
A
#
# COMPACT_ATOMS: atom_id res chain seq x y z
N MET A 1 18.66 -69.18 -4.75
CA MET A 1 17.53 -70.13 -4.74
C MET A 1 16.74 -69.90 -6.01
N ALA A 2 16.68 -70.93 -6.88
CA ALA A 2 15.83 -70.91 -8.07
C ALA A 2 14.37 -71.04 -7.64
N ASN A 3 13.44 -70.44 -8.39
CA ASN A 3 12.20 -71.15 -8.67
C ASN A 3 11.64 -70.83 -10.06
N HIS A 4 11.22 -71.90 -10.71
CA HIS A 4 10.73 -72.05 -12.06
C HIS A 4 9.25 -71.64 -12.21
N GLY A 5 8.87 -71.42 -13.48
CA GLY A 5 7.55 -71.80 -14.01
C GLY A 5 6.65 -70.60 -14.30
N THR A 6 5.93 -70.53 -15.42
CA THR A 6 5.60 -71.54 -16.44
C THR A 6 4.87 -70.82 -17.59
N GLU A 7 5.08 -71.31 -18.83
CA GLU A 7 4.10 -71.57 -19.91
C GLU A 7 3.05 -70.49 -20.31
N ASN A 8 2.61 -70.31 -21.55
CA ASN A 8 2.64 -71.14 -22.76
C ASN A 8 2.37 -70.25 -23.99
N SER A 9 2.88 -70.67 -25.15
CA SER A 9 2.61 -70.07 -26.46
C SER A 9 1.21 -70.44 -26.97
N GLU A 10 0.49 -69.48 -27.57
CA GLU A 10 -0.60 -69.80 -28.51
C GLU A 10 -0.56 -68.90 -29.75
N GLN A 11 -0.91 -69.55 -30.85
CA GLN A 11 -0.67 -69.28 -32.26
C GLN A 11 -1.68 -68.25 -32.79
N LYS A 12 -1.24 -67.21 -33.51
CA LYS A 12 -2.14 -66.23 -34.15
C LYS A 12 -2.77 -66.80 -35.44
N PRO A 13 -4.08 -66.60 -35.68
CA PRO A 13 -4.72 -66.97 -36.94
C PRO A 13 -4.40 -65.93 -38.03
N GLU A 14 -4.02 -66.38 -39.23
CA GLU A 14 -3.86 -65.53 -40.42
C GLU A 14 -5.25 -65.23 -41.04
N LEU A 15 -5.57 -63.94 -41.15
CA LEU A 15 -6.79 -63.42 -41.78
C LEU A 15 -6.64 -63.36 -43.30
N SER A 16 -7.74 -63.50 -44.04
CA SER A 16 -7.73 -63.50 -45.52
C SER A 16 -7.52 -62.09 -46.11
N PRO A 17 -6.99 -61.96 -47.34
CA PRO A 17 -6.65 -60.66 -47.96
C PRO A 17 -7.82 -59.68 -48.14
N GLN A 18 -9.07 -60.17 -48.15
CA GLN A 18 -10.27 -59.32 -48.20
C GLN A 18 -10.62 -58.76 -46.81
N GLU A 19 -10.44 -59.54 -45.76
CA GLU A 19 -10.67 -59.09 -44.38
C GLU A 19 -9.60 -58.09 -43.93
N SER A 20 -8.35 -58.23 -44.39
CA SER A 20 -7.31 -57.22 -44.13
C SER A 20 -7.60 -55.89 -44.80
N ALA A 21 -8.13 -55.89 -46.04
CA ALA A 21 -8.46 -54.66 -46.77
C ALA A 21 -9.66 -53.91 -46.15
N GLU A 22 -10.65 -54.63 -45.62
CA GLU A 22 -11.78 -54.02 -44.91
C GLU A 22 -11.37 -53.48 -43.53
N VAL A 23 -10.51 -54.20 -42.81
CA VAL A 23 -9.96 -53.74 -41.52
C VAL A 23 -9.08 -52.50 -41.73
N ASP A 24 -8.21 -52.49 -42.74
CA ASP A 24 -7.36 -51.35 -43.08
C ASP A 24 -8.19 -50.12 -43.51
N ALA A 25 -9.27 -50.32 -44.26
CA ALA A 25 -10.19 -49.23 -44.64
C ALA A 25 -10.97 -48.65 -43.44
N VAL A 26 -11.29 -49.48 -42.43
CA VAL A 26 -11.87 -49.04 -41.15
C VAL A 26 -10.83 -48.28 -40.32
N PHE A 27 -9.59 -48.77 -40.24
CA PHE A 27 -8.50 -48.08 -39.55
C PHE A 27 -8.14 -46.74 -40.20
N GLU A 28 -8.07 -46.64 -41.53
CA GLU A 28 -7.86 -45.35 -42.23
C GLU A 28 -9.00 -44.36 -41.98
N ARG A 29 -10.26 -44.83 -41.94
CA ARG A 29 -11.40 -43.97 -41.56
C ARG A 29 -11.32 -43.50 -40.12
N PHE A 30 -10.88 -44.37 -39.19
CA PHE A 30 -10.68 -44.01 -37.79
C PHE A 30 -9.52 -43.01 -37.63
N GLU A 31 -8.39 -43.20 -38.30
CA GLU A 31 -7.26 -42.27 -38.26
C GLU A 31 -7.61 -40.91 -38.88
N LYS A 32 -8.34 -40.89 -40.00
CA LYS A 32 -8.77 -39.66 -40.65
C LYS A 32 -9.77 -38.88 -39.78
N ASN A 33 -10.69 -39.58 -39.12
CA ASN A 33 -11.63 -38.97 -38.18
C ASN A 33 -10.94 -38.52 -36.87
N GLU A 34 -9.95 -39.26 -36.38
CA GLU A 34 -9.14 -38.83 -35.23
C GLU A 34 -8.27 -37.62 -35.56
N ARG A 35 -7.60 -37.57 -36.71
CA ARG A 35 -6.83 -36.40 -37.13
C ARG A 35 -7.74 -35.19 -37.32
N ALA A 36 -8.90 -35.36 -37.94
CA ALA A 36 -9.89 -34.29 -38.05
C ALA A 36 -10.40 -33.80 -36.69
N ARG A 37 -10.60 -34.71 -35.72
CA ARG A 37 -11.02 -34.37 -34.35
C ARG A 37 -9.89 -33.68 -33.58
N LYS A 38 -8.65 -34.17 -33.67
CA LYS A 38 -7.44 -33.57 -33.08
C LYS A 38 -7.18 -32.17 -33.65
N ILE A 39 -7.33 -31.98 -34.96
CA ILE A 39 -7.22 -30.66 -35.61
C ILE A 39 -8.33 -29.72 -35.12
N LYS A 40 -9.59 -30.18 -35.03
CA LYS A 40 -10.70 -29.36 -34.51
C LYS A 40 -10.48 -28.97 -33.05
N VAL A 41 -10.05 -29.90 -32.21
CA VAL A 41 -9.75 -29.64 -30.79
C VAL A 41 -8.55 -28.70 -30.65
N PHE A 42 -7.51 -28.87 -31.48
CA PHE A 42 -6.35 -27.98 -31.50
C PHE A 42 -6.74 -26.56 -31.92
N LEU A 43 -7.56 -26.40 -32.97
CA LEU A 43 -8.07 -25.09 -33.40
C LEU A 43 -8.94 -24.43 -32.32
N LEU A 44 -9.75 -25.21 -31.59
CA LEU A 44 -10.58 -24.70 -30.50
C LEU A 44 -9.73 -24.27 -29.30
N ALA A 45 -8.70 -25.05 -28.95
CA ALA A 45 -7.72 -24.69 -27.92
C ALA A 45 -6.94 -23.42 -28.31
N LEU A 46 -6.55 -23.30 -29.58
CA LEU A 46 -5.84 -22.13 -30.10
C LEU A 46 -6.74 -20.89 -30.11
N ALA A 47 -8.03 -21.05 -30.41
CA ALA A 47 -9.03 -19.97 -30.28
C ALA A 47 -9.24 -19.54 -28.82
N VAL A 48 -9.27 -20.48 -27.87
CA VAL A 48 -9.38 -20.18 -26.43
C VAL A 48 -8.12 -19.48 -25.92
N VAL A 49 -6.93 -19.91 -26.34
CA VAL A 49 -5.66 -19.26 -25.99
C VAL A 49 -5.58 -17.86 -26.63
N ALA A 50 -5.98 -17.70 -27.89
CA ALA A 50 -6.02 -16.39 -28.55
C ALA A 50 -7.04 -15.44 -27.90
N ALA A 51 -8.22 -15.94 -27.53
CA ALA A 51 -9.21 -15.16 -26.79
C ALA A 51 -8.71 -14.79 -25.39
N GLY A 52 -8.08 -15.73 -24.68
CA GLY A 52 -7.45 -15.48 -23.38
C GLY A 52 -6.31 -14.47 -23.45
N ALA A 53 -5.46 -14.55 -24.48
CA ALA A 53 -4.40 -13.57 -24.74
C ALA A 53 -4.97 -12.21 -25.13
N ALA A 54 -6.06 -12.15 -25.89
CA ALA A 54 -6.74 -10.89 -26.21
C ALA A 54 -7.39 -10.26 -24.96
N VAL A 55 -8.03 -11.06 -24.09
CA VAL A 55 -8.57 -10.58 -22.81
C VAL A 55 -7.45 -10.12 -21.88
N PHE A 56 -6.32 -10.84 -21.84
CA PHE A 56 -5.16 -10.45 -21.04
C PHE A 56 -4.50 -9.17 -21.57
N LEU A 57 -4.25 -9.06 -22.88
CA LEU A 57 -3.69 -7.86 -23.50
C LEU A 57 -4.62 -6.67 -23.39
N THR A 58 -5.93 -6.85 -23.61
CA THR A 58 -6.90 -5.78 -23.36
C THR A 58 -6.94 -5.41 -21.88
N SER A 59 -6.81 -6.35 -20.94
CA SER A 59 -6.71 -6.02 -19.51
C SER A 59 -5.42 -5.29 -19.15
N VAL A 60 -4.28 -5.63 -19.76
CA VAL A 60 -3.00 -4.93 -19.55
C VAL A 60 -3.04 -3.54 -20.17
N VAL A 61 -3.53 -3.40 -21.41
CA VAL A 61 -3.69 -2.10 -22.08
C VAL A 61 -4.75 -1.24 -21.38
N PHE A 62 -5.81 -1.83 -20.82
CA PHE A 62 -6.82 -1.12 -20.03
C PHE A 62 -6.29 -0.76 -18.63
N ARG A 63 -5.44 -1.59 -18.04
CA ARG A 63 -4.73 -1.29 -16.79
C ARG A 63 -3.73 -0.16 -16.99
N GLU A 64 -2.97 -0.17 -18.08
CA GLU A 64 -2.07 0.92 -18.48
C GLU A 64 -2.88 2.19 -18.81
N ASN A 65 -3.89 2.14 -19.68
CA ASN A 65 -4.68 3.33 -20.04
C ASN A 65 -5.57 3.90 -18.90
N ARG A 66 -5.92 3.11 -17.87
CA ARG A 66 -6.81 3.57 -16.79
C ARG A 66 -6.08 3.86 -15.48
N LEU A 67 -4.92 3.26 -15.22
CA LEU A 67 -4.03 3.66 -14.11
C LEU A 67 -2.97 4.68 -14.53
N THR A 68 -2.73 4.83 -15.84
CA THR A 68 -1.89 5.90 -16.42
C THR A 68 -2.63 6.65 -17.53
N ALA A 69 -3.94 6.84 -17.39
CA ALA A 69 -4.47 8.09 -17.92
C ALA A 69 -3.59 9.17 -17.28
N ASN A 70 -2.84 9.91 -18.09
CA ASN A 70 -2.32 11.22 -17.70
C ASN A 70 -3.57 12.06 -17.43
N ILE A 71 -4.22 11.78 -16.30
CA ILE A 71 -5.05 12.72 -15.61
C ILE A 71 -4.05 13.79 -15.28
N ASP A 72 -4.04 14.82 -16.11
CA ASP A 72 -3.32 16.04 -15.84
C ASP A 72 -4.00 16.61 -14.61
N MET A 73 -3.55 16.14 -13.44
CA MET A 73 -4.12 16.51 -12.17
C MET A 73 -3.99 18.01 -12.00
N GLU A 74 -2.93 18.64 -12.53
CA GLU A 74 -2.75 20.08 -12.52
C GLU A 74 -3.83 20.80 -13.37
N ALA A 75 -4.21 20.25 -14.52
CA ALA A 75 -5.35 20.75 -15.30
C ALA A 75 -6.70 20.53 -14.61
N ILE A 76 -6.90 19.39 -13.93
CA ILE A 76 -8.10 19.13 -13.12
C ILE A 76 -8.16 20.08 -11.92
N ASP A 77 -7.04 20.29 -11.23
CA ASP A 77 -6.89 21.19 -10.10
C ASP A 77 -7.22 22.63 -10.53
N THR A 78 -6.74 23.03 -11.71
CA THR A 78 -7.03 24.35 -12.28
C THR A 78 -8.51 24.51 -12.67
N GLU A 79 -9.12 23.50 -13.31
CA GLU A 79 -10.54 23.55 -13.68
C GLU A 79 -11.46 23.52 -12.45
N ALA A 80 -11.14 22.72 -11.44
CA ALA A 80 -11.90 22.61 -10.20
C ALA A 80 -11.74 23.84 -9.31
N ALA A 81 -10.53 24.41 -9.23
CA ALA A 81 -10.28 25.68 -8.55
C ALA A 81 -10.99 26.86 -9.23
N ALA A 82 -11.10 26.87 -10.57
CA ALA A 82 -11.81 27.90 -11.33
C ALA A 82 -13.33 27.86 -11.13
N LYS A 83 -13.90 26.68 -10.82
CA LYS A 83 -15.32 26.55 -10.45
C LYS A 83 -15.56 27.00 -9.00
N THR A 84 -14.55 26.93 -8.14
CA THR A 84 -14.67 27.19 -6.71
C THR A 84 -14.81 28.69 -6.39
N ASN A 85 -15.88 29.10 -5.69
CA ASN A 85 -16.13 30.50 -5.32
C ASN A 85 -15.68 30.89 -3.90
N ASP A 86 -15.41 29.94 -2.99
CA ASP A 86 -14.95 30.26 -1.64
C ASP A 86 -13.42 30.47 -1.54
N PRO A 87 -12.93 31.71 -1.33
CA PRO A 87 -11.51 31.98 -1.17
C PRO A 87 -10.88 31.32 0.05
N GLN A 88 -11.62 31.17 1.16
CA GLN A 88 -11.07 30.57 2.39
C GLN A 88 -10.83 29.07 2.19
N CYS A 89 -11.77 28.38 1.55
CA CYS A 89 -11.61 26.95 1.28
C CYS A 89 -10.50 26.67 0.25
N ARG A 90 -10.35 27.50 -0.80
CA ARG A 90 -9.19 27.39 -1.73
C ARG A 90 -7.86 27.58 -1.03
N ASP A 91 -7.78 28.58 -0.15
CA ASP A 91 -6.57 28.88 0.59
C ASP A 91 -6.24 27.75 1.59
N MET A 92 -7.24 27.17 2.26
CA MET A 92 -7.06 25.98 3.11
C MET A 92 -6.48 24.80 2.30
N ILE A 93 -7.04 24.50 1.13
CA ILE A 93 -6.51 23.43 0.25
C ILE A 93 -5.04 23.71 -0.09
N ALA A 94 -4.72 24.92 -0.54
CA ALA A 94 -3.35 25.30 -0.89
C ALA A 94 -2.38 25.17 0.30
N GLN A 95 -2.85 25.48 1.52
CA GLN A 95 -2.06 25.29 2.73
C GLN A 95 -1.83 23.81 3.05
N VAL A 96 -2.82 22.93 2.82
CA VAL A 96 -2.64 21.47 2.98
C VAL A 96 -1.72 20.91 1.89
N ASP A 97 -1.78 21.41 0.66
CA ASP A 97 -0.88 21.01 -0.43
C ASP A 97 0.59 21.38 -0.13
N ASP A 98 0.84 22.58 0.40
CA ASP A 98 2.18 22.99 0.84
C ASP A 98 2.68 22.08 1.99
N LEU A 99 1.79 21.78 2.95
CA LEU A 99 2.09 20.87 4.05
C LEU A 99 2.41 19.44 3.55
N SER A 100 1.65 18.94 2.58
CA SER A 100 1.85 17.65 1.91
C SER A 100 3.21 17.59 1.22
N ALA A 101 3.55 18.64 0.45
CA ALA A 101 4.85 18.74 -0.21
C ALA A 101 6.01 18.79 0.79
N ARG A 102 5.81 19.43 1.95
CA ARG A 102 6.78 19.43 3.05
C ARG A 102 6.94 18.05 3.68
N PHE A 103 5.84 17.35 3.94
CA PHE A 103 5.86 15.97 4.44
C PHE A 103 6.59 15.03 3.48
N PHE A 104 6.29 15.05 2.17
CA PHE A 104 6.96 14.15 1.21
C PHE A 104 8.46 14.41 1.06
N LYS A 105 8.94 15.62 1.37
CA LYS A 105 10.39 15.90 1.45
C LYS A 105 11.02 15.38 2.76
N LEU A 106 10.23 15.30 3.83
CA LEU A 106 10.65 14.81 5.13
C LEU A 106 10.60 13.27 5.22
N GLU A 107 9.62 12.64 4.56
CA GLU A 107 9.34 11.21 4.63
C GLU A 107 10.58 10.33 4.42
N PRO A 108 11.42 10.50 3.38
CA PRO A 108 12.64 9.69 3.22
C PRO A 108 13.61 9.83 4.40
N GLN A 109 13.67 11.02 5.01
CA GLN A 109 14.55 11.25 6.16
C GLN A 109 14.01 10.56 7.43
N LEU A 110 12.67 10.51 7.59
CA LEU A 110 12.04 9.74 8.66
C LEU A 110 12.26 8.23 8.45
N GLU A 111 12.18 7.76 7.21
CA GLU A 111 12.48 6.37 6.87
C GLU A 111 13.92 6.00 7.21
N GLU A 112 14.88 6.86 6.86
CA GLU A 112 16.30 6.54 7.01
C GLU A 112 16.81 6.75 8.44
N HIS A 113 16.44 7.87 9.09
CA HIS A 113 17.17 8.35 10.26
C HIS A 113 16.38 8.33 11.58
N LEU A 114 15.04 8.23 11.56
CA LEU A 114 14.23 8.35 12.80
C LEU A 114 14.56 7.30 13.86
N LEU A 115 14.91 6.08 13.44
CA LEU A 115 15.30 4.97 14.31
C LEU A 115 16.82 4.68 14.22
N GLY A 116 17.60 5.68 13.79
CA GLY A 116 19.05 5.59 13.65
C GLY A 116 19.79 5.69 14.98
N ASP A 117 21.10 5.80 14.90
CA ASP A 117 22.03 5.94 16.02
C ASP A 117 22.48 7.39 16.28
N ASP A 118 22.17 8.31 15.38
CA ASP A 118 22.52 9.73 15.47
C ASP A 118 21.44 10.53 16.23
N PRO A 119 21.67 10.91 17.51
CA PRO A 119 20.67 11.60 18.31
C PRO A 119 20.37 13.02 17.81
N GLU A 120 21.31 13.69 17.15
CA GLU A 120 21.10 15.06 16.64
C GLU A 120 20.21 15.05 15.41
N LYS A 121 20.37 14.06 14.51
CA LYS A 121 19.43 13.85 13.41
C LYS A 121 18.03 13.52 13.90
N ILE A 122 17.90 12.65 14.90
CA ILE A 122 16.58 12.29 15.44
C ILE A 122 15.91 13.52 16.07
N LYS A 123 16.63 14.35 16.82
CA LYS A 123 16.11 15.62 17.36
C LYS A 123 15.65 16.56 16.23
N ALA A 124 16.46 16.76 15.20
CA ALA A 124 16.11 17.63 14.08
C ALA A 124 14.83 17.17 13.35
N LEU A 125 14.67 15.84 13.15
CA LEU A 125 13.44 15.27 12.58
C LEU A 125 12.22 15.51 13.46
N ARG A 126 12.37 15.33 14.78
CA ARG A 126 11.29 15.59 15.74
C ARG A 126 10.89 17.05 15.79
N ASP A 127 11.85 17.97 15.71
CA ASP A 127 11.57 19.41 15.62
C ASP A 127 10.80 19.74 14.34
N GLU A 128 11.10 19.06 13.23
CA GLU A 128 10.35 19.22 11.98
C GLU A 128 8.93 18.65 12.08
N ILE A 129 8.76 17.47 12.69
CA ILE A 129 7.44 16.90 12.99
C ILE A 129 6.63 17.88 13.84
N ALA A 130 7.21 18.46 14.89
CA ALA A 130 6.53 19.42 15.74
C ALA A 130 6.07 20.67 14.97
N ARG A 131 6.89 21.17 14.03
CA ARG A 131 6.51 22.28 13.13
C ARG A 131 5.36 21.90 12.20
N ILE A 132 5.35 20.67 11.68
CA ILE A 132 4.26 20.16 10.84
C ILE A 132 2.97 20.03 11.66
N GLN A 133 3.04 19.48 12.88
CA GLN A 133 1.90 19.36 13.79
C GLN A 133 1.30 20.73 14.14
N GLN A 134 2.13 21.70 14.50
CA GLN A 134 1.66 23.07 14.73
C GLN A 134 0.95 23.63 13.49
N ARG A 135 1.49 23.37 12.29
CA ARG A 135 0.88 23.82 11.04
C ARG A 135 -0.46 23.13 10.76
N ILE A 136 -0.59 21.85 11.09
CA ILE A 136 -1.86 21.11 10.99
C ILE A 136 -2.91 21.78 11.87
N ASP A 137 -2.57 22.10 13.12
CA ASP A 137 -3.49 22.77 14.06
C ASP A 137 -3.92 24.15 13.53
N GLU A 138 -2.97 24.95 13.02
CA GLU A 138 -3.25 26.26 12.41
C GLU A 138 -4.19 26.15 11.21
N ILE A 139 -3.95 25.18 10.33
CA ILE A 139 -4.78 24.96 9.13
C ILE A 139 -6.16 24.44 9.56
N ASN A 140 -6.25 23.56 10.56
CA ASN A 140 -7.52 23.06 11.07
C ASN A 140 -8.38 24.21 11.61
N GLU A 141 -7.82 25.06 12.48
CA GLU A 141 -8.50 26.27 12.98
C GLU A 141 -8.94 27.20 11.85
N TYR A 142 -8.09 27.39 10.84
CA TYR A 142 -8.42 28.18 9.66
C TYR A 142 -9.56 27.56 8.85
N SER A 143 -9.55 26.23 8.71
CA SER A 143 -10.54 25.46 7.95
C SER A 143 -11.95 25.66 8.49
N LEU A 144 -12.14 25.96 9.78
CA LEU A 144 -13.45 26.17 10.39
C LEU A 144 -14.21 27.36 9.77
N LYS A 145 -13.49 28.27 9.11
CA LYS A 145 -14.08 29.41 8.38
C LYS A 145 -14.48 29.02 6.96
N ALA A 146 -13.86 27.97 6.41
CA ALA A 146 -14.15 27.49 5.07
C ALA A 146 -15.59 26.98 4.98
N ASN A 147 -16.22 27.38 3.90
CA ASN A 147 -17.57 27.03 3.60
C ASN A 147 -17.61 25.81 2.67
N LEU A 148 -18.09 24.69 3.20
CA LEU A 148 -18.14 23.43 2.48
C LEU A 148 -19.54 23.18 1.92
N ARG A 149 -19.59 22.69 0.67
CA ARG A 149 -20.84 22.41 -0.05
C ARG A 149 -21.69 21.33 0.63
N PHE A 150 -21.04 20.35 1.26
CA PHE A 150 -21.71 19.21 1.87
C PHE A 150 -21.38 19.13 3.36
N GLU A 151 -22.39 18.81 4.19
CA GLU A 151 -22.20 18.60 5.63
C GLU A 151 -21.21 17.45 5.89
N THR A 152 -21.24 16.40 5.07
CA THR A 152 -20.30 15.27 5.16
C THR A 152 -18.86 15.69 4.91
N SER A 153 -18.62 16.68 4.04
CA SER A 153 -17.27 17.19 3.77
C SER A 153 -16.64 17.82 5.00
N ARG A 154 -17.44 18.41 5.90
CA ARG A 154 -16.92 18.92 7.19
C ARG A 154 -16.46 17.76 8.07
N THR A 155 -17.30 16.74 8.25
CA THR A 155 -16.93 15.56 9.06
C THR A 155 -15.71 14.85 8.51
N GLU A 156 -15.64 14.63 7.20
CA GLU A 156 -14.47 14.00 6.55
C GLU A 156 -13.18 14.80 6.75
N LEU A 157 -13.28 16.14 6.70
CA LEU A 157 -12.14 17.03 6.90
C LEU A 157 -11.67 17.02 8.36
N ASP A 158 -12.60 17.07 9.31
CA ASP A 158 -12.28 17.02 10.75
C ASP A 158 -11.63 15.66 11.10
N GLU A 159 -12.19 14.55 10.59
CA GLU A 159 -11.62 13.20 10.74
C GLU A 159 -10.22 13.10 10.12
N TRP A 160 -9.99 13.75 8.98
CA TRP A 160 -8.68 13.80 8.35
C TRP A 160 -7.64 14.53 9.22
N PHE A 161 -7.99 15.71 9.76
CA PHE A 161 -7.09 16.46 10.64
C PHE A 161 -6.72 15.65 11.89
N ASP A 162 -7.71 15.06 12.56
CA ASP A 162 -7.52 14.24 13.74
C ASP A 162 -6.61 13.04 13.44
N TYR A 163 -6.86 12.37 12.31
CA TYR A 163 -6.09 11.20 11.91
C TYR A 163 -4.63 11.55 11.62
N VAL A 164 -4.38 12.60 10.84
CA VAL A 164 -3.02 13.02 10.49
C VAL A 164 -2.26 13.49 11.73
N ALA A 165 -2.89 14.26 12.62
CA ALA A 165 -2.28 14.69 13.88
C ALA A 165 -1.91 13.50 14.79
N LEU A 166 -2.77 12.49 14.85
CA LEU A 166 -2.53 11.25 15.59
C LEU A 166 -1.32 10.48 15.03
N GLU A 167 -1.25 10.32 13.71
CA GLU A 167 -0.13 9.59 13.08
C GLU A 167 1.21 10.31 13.26
N PHE A 168 1.25 11.65 13.13
CA PHE A 168 2.46 12.41 13.47
C PHE A 168 2.86 12.27 14.95
N THR A 169 1.88 12.20 15.86
CA THR A 169 2.15 11.94 17.28
C THR A 169 2.78 10.57 17.50
N PHE A 170 2.38 9.56 16.71
CA PHE A 170 3.01 8.25 16.75
C PHE A 170 4.45 8.28 16.24
N VAL A 171 4.72 9.00 15.15
CA VAL A 171 6.08 9.15 14.60
C VAL A 171 7.00 9.88 15.60
N ASP A 172 6.56 11.00 16.19
CA ASP A 172 7.34 11.72 17.21
C ASP A 172 7.61 10.84 18.45
N ARG A 173 6.62 10.05 18.88
CA ARG A 173 6.80 9.10 20.00
C ARG A 173 7.90 8.08 19.70
N LEU A 174 7.97 7.53 18.49
CA LEU A 174 9.03 6.61 18.10
C LEU A 174 10.42 7.28 18.17
N GLY A 175 10.51 8.54 17.73
CA GLY A 175 11.74 9.33 17.88
C GLY A 175 12.14 9.55 19.34
N ARG A 176 11.17 9.82 20.24
CA ARG A 176 11.43 9.89 21.69
C ARG A 176 11.95 8.57 22.25
N GLU A 177 11.25 7.47 21.94
CA GLU A 177 11.64 6.12 22.38
C GLU A 177 13.08 5.82 21.93
N GLN A 178 13.45 6.15 20.69
CA GLN A 178 14.81 5.94 20.19
C GLN A 178 15.86 6.79 20.93
N LEU A 179 15.60 8.08 21.15
CA LEU A 179 16.51 8.94 21.91
C LEU A 179 16.71 8.43 23.34
N GLU A 180 15.66 7.95 24.00
CA GLU A 180 15.76 7.36 25.32
C GLU A 180 16.63 6.09 25.33
N LEU A 181 16.55 5.26 24.28
CA LEU A 181 17.40 4.07 24.13
C LEU A 181 18.88 4.46 23.95
N LEU A 182 19.16 5.43 23.10
CA LEU A 182 20.53 5.91 22.86
C LEU A 182 21.14 6.51 24.13
N ASN A 183 20.39 7.35 24.85
CA ASN A 183 20.85 7.94 26.12
C ASN A 183 21.13 6.88 27.18
N LYS A 184 20.33 5.81 27.25
CA LYS A 184 20.57 4.69 28.17
C LYS A 184 21.81 3.89 27.78
N ALA A 185 22.02 3.66 26.49
CA ALA A 185 23.20 2.97 25.99
C ALA A 185 24.49 3.76 26.28
N GLU A 186 24.46 5.08 26.07
CA GLU A 186 25.57 5.98 26.39
C GLU A 186 25.86 6.00 27.90
N ALA A 187 24.83 6.07 28.75
CA ALA A 187 25.00 6.00 30.20
C ALA A 187 25.63 4.68 30.65
N ALA A 188 25.18 3.55 30.10
CA ALA A 188 25.74 2.23 30.40
C ALA A 188 27.20 2.09 29.95
N GLN A 189 27.56 2.68 28.80
CA GLN A 189 28.96 2.73 28.33
C GLN A 189 29.83 3.60 29.23
N ASN A 190 29.35 4.78 29.63
CA ASN A 190 30.07 5.66 30.54
C ASN A 190 30.31 5.02 31.93
N GLU A 191 29.35 4.23 32.43
CA GLU A 191 29.52 3.45 33.66
C GLU A 191 30.52 2.30 33.51
N ALA A 192 30.54 1.63 32.36
CA ALA A 192 31.52 0.59 32.05
C ALA A 192 32.95 1.16 31.89
N ASP A 193 33.08 2.32 31.24
CA ASP A 193 34.36 3.00 31.02
C ASP A 193 34.89 3.66 32.31
N ALA A 194 34.01 4.10 33.21
CA ALA A 194 34.37 4.58 34.54
C ALA A 194 34.74 3.44 35.52
N GLY A 195 34.50 2.18 35.14
CA GLY A 195 34.69 0.98 35.95
C GLY A 195 35.95 0.16 35.60
N VAL A 196 37.13 0.78 35.48
CA VAL A 196 38.41 0.04 35.59
C VAL A 196 38.78 -0.09 37.07
N GLU A 197 38.13 -1.03 37.75
CA GLU A 197 38.64 -1.91 38.82
C GLU A 197 37.46 -2.64 39.49
N GLY A 198 37.16 -3.85 39.01
CA GLY A 198 36.20 -4.74 39.66
C GLY A 198 35.77 -5.89 38.76
N GLU A 199 36.11 -7.11 39.15
CA GLU A 199 35.85 -8.38 38.46
C GLU A 199 34.44 -8.54 37.86
N PRO A 200 34.30 -9.32 36.76
CA PRO A 200 33.03 -9.42 36.03
C PRO A 200 32.01 -10.22 36.83
N LYS A 201 30.79 -9.68 36.95
CA LYS A 201 29.59 -10.44 37.31
C LYS A 201 28.60 -10.45 36.13
N PRO A 202 27.91 -11.58 35.91
CA PRO A 202 27.21 -11.85 34.66
C PRO A 202 25.76 -11.35 34.67
N ASP A 203 25.24 -11.24 33.45
CA ASP A 203 23.84 -11.26 33.04
C ASP A 203 22.99 -10.00 33.29
N ALA A 204 22.87 -9.20 32.24
CA ALA A 204 21.65 -8.47 31.93
C ALA A 204 21.37 -8.61 30.43
N ASP A 205 20.36 -9.43 30.11
CA ASP A 205 19.78 -9.56 28.77
C ASP A 205 19.29 -8.19 28.29
N VAL A 206 20.08 -7.56 27.43
CA VAL A 206 19.62 -6.51 26.53
C VAL A 206 19.08 -7.23 25.30
N GLU A 207 17.76 -7.42 25.22
CA GLU A 207 17.10 -7.93 24.00
C GLU A 207 17.21 -6.89 22.87
N GLY A 208 18.39 -6.87 22.24
CA GLY A 208 18.53 -6.73 20.80
C GLY A 208 18.49 -8.12 20.18
N VAL A 209 17.74 -8.26 19.07
CA VAL A 209 17.54 -9.45 18.24
C VAL A 209 18.50 -10.63 18.47
N VAL A 210 18.06 -11.67 19.20
CA VAL A 210 18.65 -13.02 19.15
C VAL A 210 17.54 -14.07 19.12
N VAL A 211 17.59 -14.96 18.12
CA VAL A 211 16.68 -16.10 17.97
C VAL A 211 17.11 -17.22 18.92
N ALA A 212 16.23 -17.64 19.83
CA ALA A 212 16.37 -18.91 20.55
C ALA A 212 15.01 -19.56 20.86
N GLU A 213 14.89 -20.84 20.51
CA GLU A 213 13.70 -21.67 20.72
C GLU A 213 13.48 -22.05 22.19
N GLY A 214 12.24 -21.87 22.66
CA GLY A 214 11.50 -22.91 23.40
C GLY A 214 11.40 -22.79 24.94
N LYS A 215 10.22 -22.42 25.47
CA LYS A 215 9.16 -23.36 25.93
C LYS A 215 7.97 -22.64 26.59
N LYS A 216 6.80 -23.25 26.38
CA LYS A 216 5.42 -22.78 26.58
C LYS A 216 5.01 -22.48 28.04
N LYS A 217 4.38 -21.31 28.25
CA LYS A 217 3.23 -21.14 29.15
C LYS A 217 2.04 -20.64 28.32
N ARG A 218 0.91 -21.35 28.42
CA ARG A 218 -0.36 -20.97 27.77
C ARG A 218 -0.93 -19.73 28.49
N ASN A 219 -0.59 -18.56 27.99
CA ASN A 219 -1.34 -17.32 28.24
C ASN A 219 -2.00 -16.89 26.93
N LYS A 220 -3.18 -16.28 27.05
CA LYS A 220 -3.98 -15.65 25.99
C LYS A 220 -3.04 -15.11 24.91
N LYS A 221 -3.16 -15.59 23.66
CA LYS A 221 -2.34 -15.12 22.53
C LYS A 221 -2.63 -13.63 22.33
N GLU A 222 -1.94 -12.77 23.09
CA GLU A 222 -1.72 -11.39 22.68
C GLU A 222 -1.08 -11.49 21.29
N ALA A 223 -1.68 -10.78 20.32
CA ALA A 223 -1.05 -10.66 19.01
C ALA A 223 0.40 -10.20 19.22
N PRO A 224 1.37 -10.71 18.43
CA PRO A 224 2.74 -10.25 18.55
C PRO A 224 2.76 -8.72 18.45
N LYS A 225 3.34 -8.06 19.47
CA LYS A 225 3.45 -6.60 19.50
C LYS A 225 4.33 -6.19 18.31
N LYS A 226 3.82 -5.29 17.46
CA LYS A 226 4.57 -4.77 16.30
C LYS A 226 5.91 -4.19 16.75
N THR A 227 6.97 -4.46 16.00
CA THR A 227 8.31 -3.90 16.23
C THR A 227 8.30 -2.36 16.01
N PRO A 228 9.28 -1.61 16.55
CA PRO A 228 9.41 -0.18 16.28
C PRO A 228 9.48 0.14 14.77
N LEU A 229 10.17 -0.69 13.99
CA LEU A 229 10.27 -0.54 12.54
C LEU A 229 8.92 -0.71 11.85
N GLU A 230 8.17 -1.76 12.19
CA GLU A 230 6.83 -1.99 11.64
C GLU A 230 5.84 -0.88 12.04
N ARG A 231 5.96 -0.37 13.27
CA ARG A 231 5.15 0.79 13.74
C ARG A 231 5.49 2.05 12.94
N LYS A 232 6.78 2.33 12.70
CA LYS A 232 7.22 3.46 11.87
C LYS A 232 6.67 3.35 10.46
N GLN A 233 6.90 2.21 9.79
CA GLN A 233 6.46 2.01 8.41
C GLN A 233 4.94 2.13 8.28
N ALA A 234 4.18 1.56 9.21
CA ALA A 234 2.73 1.69 9.21
C ALA A 234 2.28 3.16 9.33
N ALA A 235 2.89 3.95 10.22
CA ALA A 235 2.56 5.36 10.39
C ALA A 235 2.95 6.22 9.18
N LEU A 236 4.11 5.95 8.56
CA LEU A 236 4.53 6.68 7.35
C LEU A 236 3.61 6.39 6.16
N VAL A 237 3.27 5.12 5.93
CA VAL A 237 2.29 4.75 4.89
C VAL A 237 0.93 5.39 5.16
N ALA A 238 0.46 5.37 6.41
CA ALA A 238 -0.78 6.03 6.80
C ALA A 238 -0.77 7.53 6.48
N LEU A 239 0.29 8.24 6.86
CA LEU A 239 0.44 9.67 6.54
C LEU A 239 0.47 9.93 5.04
N HIS A 240 1.24 9.12 4.29
CA HIS A 240 1.32 9.22 2.85
C HIS A 240 -0.05 9.05 2.19
N ASP A 241 -0.76 7.98 2.54
CA ASP A 241 -2.10 7.69 2.03
C ASP A 241 -3.09 8.78 2.41
N SER A 242 -3.01 9.33 3.63
CA SER A 242 -3.87 10.43 4.07
C SER A 242 -3.68 11.69 3.25
N PHE A 243 -2.45 12.09 2.94
CA PHE A 243 -2.22 13.26 2.08
C PHE A 243 -2.68 13.02 0.63
N GLN A 244 -2.52 11.80 0.10
CA GLN A 244 -3.06 11.46 -1.22
C GLN A 244 -4.60 11.42 -1.23
N ASN A 245 -5.21 10.92 -0.15
CA ASN A 245 -6.67 10.88 0.00
C ASN A 245 -7.26 12.29 0.13
N PHE A 246 -6.59 13.20 0.84
CA PHE A 246 -6.98 14.62 0.87
C PHE A 246 -6.98 15.21 -0.53
N ARG A 247 -5.93 14.94 -1.32
CA ARG A 247 -5.88 15.37 -2.71
C ARG A 247 -7.10 14.90 -3.48
N ILE A 248 -7.37 13.59 -3.45
CA ILE A 248 -8.54 13.02 -4.13
C ILE A 248 -9.84 13.66 -3.64
N TRP A 249 -9.97 13.90 -2.33
CA TRP A 249 -11.14 14.51 -1.71
C TRP A 249 -11.45 15.89 -2.29
N HIS A 250 -10.45 16.75 -2.51
CA HIS A 250 -10.70 18.07 -3.09
C HIS A 250 -10.64 18.12 -4.62
N THR A 251 -10.09 17.12 -5.32
CA THR A 251 -10.00 17.13 -6.79
C THR A 251 -11.11 16.32 -7.48
N ALA A 252 -11.97 15.64 -6.71
CA ALA A 252 -13.07 14.84 -7.26
C ALA A 252 -14.17 15.71 -7.91
N ALA A 253 -15.03 15.07 -8.71
CA ALA A 253 -16.08 15.73 -9.50
C ALA A 253 -17.06 16.59 -8.68
N ALA A 254 -17.18 16.34 -7.37
CA ALA A 254 -17.96 17.13 -6.43
C ALA A 254 -17.02 17.92 -5.49
N HIS A 255 -16.44 19.01 -5.99
CA HIS A 255 -15.48 19.81 -5.23
C HIS A 255 -16.08 20.35 -3.91
N PRO A 256 -15.42 20.14 -2.75
CA PRO A 256 -15.99 20.46 -1.44
C PRO A 256 -16.12 21.97 -1.20
N CYS A 257 -15.24 22.77 -1.80
CA CYS A 257 -15.24 24.24 -1.65
C CYS A 257 -16.25 24.99 -2.53
N GLY A 258 -17.08 24.29 -3.29
CA GLY A 258 -18.20 24.86 -4.03
C GLY A 258 -17.82 25.70 -5.25
N GLY A 259 -18.03 25.12 -6.43
CA GLY A 259 -18.61 25.83 -7.58
C GLY A 259 -20.03 25.36 -7.81
N ALA A 260 -20.95 26.29 -8.07
CA ALA A 260 -22.30 25.94 -8.49
C ALA A 260 -22.26 25.25 -9.86
N GLU A 261 -23.12 24.25 -10.07
CA GLU A 261 -23.38 23.75 -11.42
C GLU A 261 -24.00 24.85 -12.30
N GLU A 262 -23.99 24.67 -13.62
CA GLU A 262 -24.60 25.63 -14.54
C GLU A 262 -26.10 25.80 -14.21
N GLY A 263 -26.48 26.98 -13.72
CA GLY A 263 -27.85 27.28 -13.28
C GLY A 263 -28.09 27.20 -11.77
N GLU A 264 -27.11 26.78 -10.97
CA GLU A 264 -27.16 26.88 -9.50
C GLU A 264 -26.63 28.24 -9.03
N THR A 265 -27.11 28.71 -7.88
CA THR A 265 -26.52 29.89 -7.24
C THR A 265 -25.22 29.45 -6.59
N GLY A 266 -24.10 30.11 -6.94
CA GLY A 266 -22.80 29.86 -6.28
C GLY A 266 -22.95 29.88 -4.77
N TRP A 267 -22.32 28.92 -4.09
CA TRP A 267 -22.37 28.89 -2.63
C TRP A 267 -21.62 30.13 -2.12
N VAL A 268 -22.35 31.07 -1.51
CA VAL A 268 -21.80 32.32 -0.98
C VAL A 268 -21.71 32.19 0.53
N PRO A 269 -20.57 32.58 1.16
CA PRO A 269 -20.47 32.71 2.61
C PRO A 269 -21.70 33.41 3.20
N ALA A 270 -22.24 32.88 4.30
CA ALA A 270 -23.27 33.60 5.02
C ALA A 270 -22.73 34.99 5.40
N GLU A 271 -23.50 36.06 5.18
CA GLU A 271 -23.08 37.47 5.42
C GLU A 271 -22.53 37.75 6.83
N LYS A 272 -22.76 36.84 7.77
CA LYS A 272 -22.30 36.91 9.16
C LYS A 272 -20.80 36.59 9.33
N ASP A 273 -20.19 35.94 8.35
CA ASP A 273 -18.81 35.43 8.39
C ASP A 273 -17.87 36.17 7.42
N ALA A 274 -18.39 37.20 6.71
CA ALA A 274 -17.66 37.98 5.72
C ALA A 274 -16.89 39.19 6.30
N LYS A 275 -16.48 39.15 7.58
CA LYS A 275 -15.72 40.24 8.24
C LYS A 275 -14.36 39.80 8.74
#